data_AF-A0A5C3MR34-F1
#
_entry.id   AF-A0A5C3MR34-F1
#
_cell.length_a   1.000
_cell.length_b   1.000
_cell.length_c   1.000
_cell.angle_alpha   90.00
_cell.angle_beta   90.00
_cell.angle_gamma   90.00
#
_symmetry.space_group_name_H-M   'P 1'
#
loop_
_entity.id
_entity.type
_entity.pdbx_description
1 polymer ?
#
loop_
_entity_poly.entity_id
_entity_poly.type
_entity_poly.pdbx_seq_one_letter_code
_entity_poly.pdbx_strand_id
1 'polypeptide(L)' 'MGVGTGITECEDLWYDDGTVVLKTGSSGFRVYRGVLAEHASAFRDMFAMPQP' A
#
# COMPACT_ATOMS: atom_id res chain seq x y z
N MET A 1 29.13 -10.07 20.01
CA MET A 1 28.29 -10.29 18.81
C MET A 1 26.98 -9.58 19.07
N GLY A 2 26.74 -8.46 18.39
CA GLY A 2 25.54 -7.64 18.61
C GLY A 2 24.29 -8.40 18.19
N VAL A 3 23.28 -8.42 19.05
CA VAL A 3 21.94 -8.90 18.74
C VAL A 3 21.38 -8.08 17.58
N GLY A 4 21.03 -8.72 16.47
CA GLY A 4 20.45 -8.04 15.31
C GLY A 4 19.09 -7.46 15.66
N THR A 5 19.02 -6.15 15.90
CA THR A 5 17.78 -5.37 16.04
C THR A 5 17.15 -5.09 14.67
N GLY A 6 17.08 -6.10 13.81
CA GLY A 6 16.53 -5.94 12.46
C GLY A 6 15.03 -6.19 12.46
N ILE A 7 14.25 -5.26 11.91
CA ILE A 7 12.87 -5.53 11.52
C ILE A 7 12.91 -6.56 10.39
N THR A 8 12.19 -7.67 10.53
CA THR A 8 11.98 -8.63 9.43
C THR A 8 10.73 -8.22 8.69
N GLU A 9 10.90 -7.81 7.44
CA GLU A 9 9.81 -7.40 6.56
C GLU A 9 9.04 -8.65 6.10
N CYS A 10 7.70 -8.59 6.13
CA CYS A 10 6.87 -9.65 5.57
C CYS A 10 6.72 -9.40 4.08
N GLU A 11 7.40 -10.18 3.24
CA GLU A 11 7.46 -9.95 1.79
C GLU A 11 6.08 -9.81 1.15
N ASP A 12 5.07 -10.56 1.61
CA ASP A 12 3.69 -10.50 1.10
C ASP A 12 2.94 -9.20 1.44
N LEU A 13 3.40 -8.47 2.47
CA LEU A 13 2.75 -7.27 3.01
C LEU A 13 3.66 -6.04 3.01
N TRP A 14 4.89 -6.17 2.52
CA TRP A 14 5.88 -5.10 2.50
C TRP A 14 5.97 -4.46 1.12
N TYR A 15 4.96 -3.67 0.80
CA TYR A 15 4.91 -2.95 -0.47
C TYR A 15 5.75 -1.66 -0.42
N ASP A 16 6.62 -1.47 -1.40
CA ASP A 16 7.43 -0.25 -1.56
C ASP A 16 6.60 0.98 -1.97
N ASP A 17 5.40 0.73 -2.46
CA ASP A 17 4.54 1.71 -3.11
C ASP A 17 3.68 2.53 -2.11
N GLY A 18 3.74 2.19 -0.82
CA GLY A 18 3.15 2.96 0.28
C GLY A 18 1.64 2.76 0.48
N THR A 19 1.01 3.72 1.15
CA THR A 19 -0.42 3.64 1.54
C THR A 19 -1.27 4.72 0.88
N VAL A 20 -2.51 4.37 0.53
CA VAL A 20 -3.57 5.30 0.09
C VAL A 20 -4.68 5.40 1.15
N VAL A 21 -5.37 6.54 1.20
CA VAL A 21 -6.56 6.71 2.03
C VAL A 21 -7.81 6.71 1.14
N LEU A 22 -8.69 5.73 1.37
CA LEU A 22 -10.02 5.66 0.75
C LEU A 22 -11.02 6.34 1.67
N LYS A 23 -11.75 7.33 1.15
CA LYS A 23 -12.84 8.00 1.87
C LYS A 23 -14.17 7.51 1.35
N THR A 24 -15.01 6.98 2.24
CA THR A 24 -16.39 6.58 1.92
C THR A 24 -17.33 7.20 2.95
N GLY A 25 -18.16 8.15 2.52
CA GLY A 25 -19.00 8.93 3.42
C GLY A 25 -18.15 9.72 4.44
N SER A 26 -18.42 9.50 5.72
CA SER A 26 -17.68 10.09 6.85
C SER A 26 -16.50 9.26 7.34
N SER A 27 -16.27 8.07 6.78
CA SER A 27 -15.20 7.15 7.19
C SER A 27 -14.02 7.19 6.23
N GLY A 28 -12.81 7.05 6.78
CA GLY A 28 -11.56 6.94 6.05
C GLY A 28 -10.87 5.62 6.35
N PHE A 29 -10.32 4.97 5.31
CA PHE A 29 -9.63 3.70 5.38
C PHE A 29 -8.24 3.86 4.79
N ARG A 30 -7.20 3.56 5.58
CA ARG A 30 -5.81 3.59 5.10
C ARG A 30 -5.41 2.16 4.71
N VAL A 31 -5.05 1.97 3.45
CA VAL A 31 -4.71 0.66 2.87
C VAL A 31 -3.43 0.76 2.05
N TYR A 32 -2.70 -0.35 1.90
CA TYR A 32 -1.55 -0.40 1.01
C TYR A 32 -2.02 -0.31 -0.45
N ARG A 33 -1.28 0.47 -1.25
CA ARG A 33 -1.63 0.68 -2.66
C ARG A 33 -1.48 -0.60 -3.47
N GLY A 34 -0.43 -1.38 -3.22
CA GLY A 34 -0.22 -2.69 -3.86
C GLY A 34 -1.39 -3.65 -3.64
N VAL A 35 -1.83 -3.82 -2.38
CA VAL A 35 -3.00 -4.67 -2.04
C VAL A 35 -4.25 -4.24 -2.81
N LEU A 36 -4.50 -2.93 -2.88
CA LEU A 36 -5.68 -2.41 -3.59
C LEU A 36 -5.58 -2.63 -5.11
N ALA A 37 -4.40 -2.46 -5.68
CA ALA A 37 -4.13 -2.67 -7.11
C ALA A 37 -4.12 -4.16 -7.49
N GLU A 38 -3.82 -5.07 -6.56
CA GLU A 38 -3.90 -6.51 -6.77
C GLU A 38 -5.37 -6.96 -6.89
N HIS A 39 -6.21 -6.53 -5.94
CA HIS A 39 -7.60 -6.96 -5.88
C HIS A 39 -8.56 -6.15 -6.76
N ALA A 40 -8.19 -4.95 -7.21
CA ALA A 40 -9.05 -4.10 -8.03
C ALA A 40 -8.26 -3.39 -9.14
N SER A 41 -8.44 -3.87 -10.37
CA SER A 41 -7.74 -3.37 -11.56
C SER A 41 -7.94 -1.87 -11.82
N ALA A 42 -9.12 -1.32 -11.49
CA ALA A 42 -9.40 0.11 -11.63
C ALA A 42 -8.40 0.99 -10.84
N PHE A 43 -7.95 0.53 -9.66
CA PHE A 43 -6.96 1.26 -8.86
C PHE A 43 -5.55 1.11 -9.43
N ARG A 44 -5.21 -0.04 -10.03
CA ARG A 44 -3.94 -0.22 -10.72
C ARG A 44 -3.75 0.81 -11.83
N ASP A 45 -4.76 0.96 -12.68
CA ASP A 45 -4.71 1.92 -13.80
C ASP A 45 -4.67 3.37 -13.29
N MET A 46 -5.44 3.68 -12.24
CA MET A 46 -5.44 4.99 -11.61
C MET A 46 -4.07 5.37 -11.01
N PHE A 47 -3.36 4.40 -10.43
CA PHE A 47 -2.05 4.61 -9.83
C PHE A 47 -0.90 4.69 -10.85
N ALA A 48 -1.09 4.13 -12.04
CA ALA A 48 -0.11 4.21 -13.13
C ALA A 48 -0.14 5.55 -13.86
N MET A 49 -1.20 6.34 -13.71
CA MET A 49 -1.29 7.66 -14.31
C MET A 49 -0.41 8.69 -13.58
N PRO A 50 0.39 9.50 -14.29
CA PRO A 50 1.10 10.61 -13.67
C PRO A 50 0.10 11.60 -13.07
N GLN A 51 0.32 12.00 -11.83
CA GLN A 51 -0.50 13.05 -11.21
C GLN A 51 -0.06 14.43 -11.71
N PRO A 52 -1.00 15.31 -12.09
CA PRO A 52 -0.71 16.71 -12.41
C PRO A 52 -0.24 17.51 -11.18
#